data_AF-A0A257RUZ1-F1
#
_entry.id   AF-A0A257RUZ1-F1
#
_cell.length_a   1.000
_cell.length_b   1.000
_cell.length_c   1.000
_cell.angle_alpha   90.00
_cell.angle_beta   90.00
_cell.angle_gamma   90.00
#
_symmetry.space_group_name_H-M   'P 1'
#
loop_
_entity.id
_entity.type
_entity.pdbx_description
1 polymer ?
#
loop_
_entity_poly.entity_id
_entity_poly.type
_entity_poly.pdbx_seq_one_letter_code
_entity_poly.pdbx_strand_id
1 'polypeptide(L)'
;VERIEQLLSAYHIPVLSVEGYEADDVIGTLALQGLSRGLNVVIVSGDKDFHQLVQPGVWLLNPGRGGPAGVDEQWIGVENETERLGVTGRFVTDYLALVGDSSDNVPGVKGIGEKTALELIQTYGGLEDILARAETISKKRPREALLAQMDNARLSKELVTIRTDLDISLDLDALHVQSPDRARLRDLFVELEFHSLAKAAAADDEGAAASSLVSRQARYRSVKSVADVEMVVARARSVGRVAFDTETMLEPGAPGSVDPLRAILVGVTLCVEPGESYYLPFRHTVAGPAQTALALTDTPSSVAGTRLQSAPGNLPPLTSPELQPLRELLEDAAIVKIAQNGKYDALVLRREGIKVANLAFDTMVASYVLDPGRRS
;
A
#
# COMPACT_ATOMS: atom_id res chain seq x y z
N VAL A 1 12.11 -18.70 19.48
CA VAL A 1 12.27 -17.24 19.39
C VAL A 1 13.57 -16.88 18.66
N GLU A 2 14.71 -17.48 19.03
CA GLU A 2 16.03 -17.21 18.41
C GLU A 2 16.07 -17.22 16.87
N ARG A 3 15.47 -18.21 16.20
CA ARG A 3 15.42 -18.23 14.71
C ARG A 3 14.58 -17.12 14.10
N ILE A 4 13.51 -16.71 14.79
CA ILE A 4 12.66 -15.61 14.35
C ILE A 4 13.43 -14.30 14.48
N GLU A 5 14.12 -14.08 15.60
CA GLU A 5 14.97 -12.90 15.80
C GLU A 5 16.10 -12.82 14.77
N GLN A 6 16.72 -13.95 14.44
CA GLN A 6 17.73 -14.02 13.37
C GLN A 6 17.15 -13.60 12.01
N LEU A 7 15.94 -14.03 11.69
CA LEU A 7 15.23 -13.63 10.47
C LEU A 7 14.85 -12.16 10.49
N LEU A 8 14.24 -11.66 11.58
CA LEU A 8 13.87 -10.26 11.73
C LEU A 8 15.10 -9.35 11.64
N SER A 9 16.20 -9.73 12.27
CA SER A 9 17.48 -9.04 12.17
C SER A 9 18.00 -9.03 10.72
N ALA A 10 17.93 -10.15 10.00
CA ALA A 10 18.33 -10.19 8.59
C ALA A 10 17.38 -9.39 7.67
N TYR A 11 16.10 -9.25 8.05
CA TYR A 11 15.16 -8.32 7.42
C TYR A 11 15.37 -6.86 7.82
N HIS A 12 16.28 -6.58 8.75
CA HIS A 12 16.45 -5.27 9.41
C HIS A 12 15.14 -4.72 9.98
N ILE A 13 14.28 -5.61 10.51
CA ILE A 13 13.08 -5.23 11.24
C ILE A 13 13.50 -4.98 12.70
N PRO A 14 13.35 -3.76 13.22
CA PRO A 14 13.65 -3.46 14.62
C PRO A 14 12.77 -4.28 15.56
N VAL A 15 13.38 -4.89 16.57
CA VAL A 15 12.68 -5.62 17.63
C VAL A 15 12.81 -4.82 18.92
N LEU A 16 11.68 -4.44 19.49
CA LEU A 16 11.61 -3.71 20.75
C LEU A 16 11.10 -4.65 21.83
N SER A 17 11.81 -4.72 22.96
CA SER A 17 11.43 -5.52 24.11
C SER A 17 11.69 -4.73 25.39
N VAL A 18 10.70 -4.70 26.28
CA VAL A 18 10.81 -4.06 27.60
C VAL A 18 10.62 -5.14 28.65
N GLU A 19 11.62 -5.31 29.51
CA GLU A 19 11.57 -6.35 30.55
C GLU A 19 10.42 -6.07 31.54
N GLY A 20 9.62 -7.09 31.83
CA GLY A 20 8.51 -6.99 32.78
C GLY A 20 7.19 -6.47 32.21
N TYR A 21 7.12 -6.23 30.90
CA TYR A 21 5.91 -5.78 30.21
C TYR A 21 5.58 -6.68 29.03
N GLU A 22 4.30 -6.76 28.69
CA GLU A 22 3.83 -7.50 27.52
C GLU A 22 4.06 -6.68 26.23
N ALA A 23 4.08 -7.37 25.09
CA ALA A 23 4.23 -6.70 23.81
C ALA A 23 3.09 -5.71 23.55
N ASP A 24 1.89 -6.01 24.06
CA ASP A 24 0.69 -5.21 23.86
C ASP A 24 0.79 -3.86 24.55
N ASP A 25 1.39 -3.81 25.75
CA ASP A 25 1.70 -2.58 26.48
C ASP A 25 2.71 -1.69 25.73
N VAL A 26 3.75 -2.32 25.17
CA VAL A 26 4.77 -1.63 24.37
C VAL A 26 4.14 -1.04 23.11
N ILE A 27 3.34 -1.84 22.40
CA ILE A 27 2.62 -1.42 21.19
C ILE A 27 1.65 -0.29 21.52
N GLY A 28 0.86 -0.42 22.59
CA GLY A 28 -0.11 0.57 23.00
C GLY A 28 0.53 1.91 23.35
N THR A 29 1.62 1.86 24.12
CA THR A 29 2.40 3.06 24.46
C THR A 29 2.95 3.75 23.21
N LEU A 30 3.62 3.00 22.32
CA LEU A 30 4.22 3.56 21.10
C LEU A 30 3.17 4.07 20.11
N ALA A 31 2.01 3.42 20.03
CA ALA A 31 0.90 3.85 19.18
C ALA A 31 0.38 5.23 19.61
N LEU A 32 0.14 5.43 20.92
CA LEU A 32 -0.32 6.73 21.42
C LEU A 32 0.76 7.81 21.31
N GLN A 33 2.03 7.46 21.53
CA GLN A 33 3.13 8.39 21.30
C GLN A 33 3.21 8.82 19.82
N GLY A 34 3.09 7.88 18.89
CA GLY A 34 3.08 8.16 17.45
C GLY A 34 1.93 9.09 17.06
N LEU A 35 0.72 8.79 17.55
CA LEU A 35 -0.45 9.64 17.33
C LEU A 35 -0.25 11.06 17.88
N SER A 36 0.31 11.20 19.10
CA SER A 36 0.57 12.52 19.69
C SER A 36 1.56 13.37 18.89
N ARG A 37 2.41 12.73 18.09
CA ARG A 37 3.36 13.36 17.16
C ARG A 37 2.75 13.61 15.77
N GLY A 38 1.45 13.37 15.59
CA GLY A 38 0.71 13.59 14.34
C GLY A 38 0.89 12.49 13.30
N LEU A 39 1.34 11.30 13.69
CA LEU A 39 1.45 10.15 12.80
C LEU A 39 0.14 9.38 12.70
N ASN A 40 -0.10 8.78 11.54
CA ASN A 40 -1.07 7.70 11.39
C ASN A 40 -0.41 6.39 11.82
N VAL A 41 -1.07 5.66 12.71
CA VAL A 41 -0.56 4.41 13.28
C VAL A 41 -1.43 3.23 12.84
N VAL A 42 -0.78 2.16 12.39
CA VAL A 42 -1.44 0.88 12.08
C VAL A 42 -0.85 -0.20 12.98
N ILE A 43 -1.68 -0.78 13.83
CA ILE A 43 -1.32 -1.92 14.67
C ILE A 43 -1.69 -3.20 13.91
N VAL A 44 -0.70 -4.04 13.62
CA VAL A 44 -0.93 -5.30 12.90
C VAL A 44 -1.09 -6.43 13.91
N SER A 45 -2.33 -6.78 14.24
CA SER A 45 -2.65 -7.87 15.17
C SER A 45 -4.04 -8.45 14.92
N GLY A 46 -4.19 -9.73 15.20
CA GLY A 46 -5.49 -10.41 15.25
C GLY A 46 -6.15 -10.38 16.62
N ASP A 47 -5.43 -9.88 17.63
CA ASP A 47 -5.91 -9.79 19.00
C ASP A 47 -7.03 -8.75 19.14
N LYS A 48 -8.09 -9.11 19.86
CA LYS A 48 -9.24 -8.26 20.07
C LYS A 48 -8.97 -7.17 21.10
N ASP A 49 -7.97 -7.34 21.96
CA ASP A 49 -7.68 -6.37 23.03
C ASP A 49 -7.21 -5.04 22.48
N PHE A 50 -6.51 -5.04 21.34
CA PHE A 50 -6.11 -3.82 20.63
C PHE A 50 -7.30 -2.99 20.11
N HIS A 51 -8.52 -3.54 20.04
CA HIS A 51 -9.70 -2.74 19.70
C HIS A 51 -9.89 -1.56 20.67
N GLN A 52 -9.38 -1.65 21.90
CA GLN A 52 -9.44 -0.57 22.88
C GLN A 52 -8.65 0.70 22.45
N LEU A 53 -7.69 0.56 21.53
CA LEU A 53 -6.84 1.65 21.05
C LEU A 53 -7.36 2.32 19.76
N VAL A 54 -8.42 1.80 19.16
CA VAL A 54 -8.99 2.35 17.91
C VAL A 54 -9.56 3.73 18.18
N GLN A 55 -9.05 4.73 17.45
CA GLN A 55 -9.47 6.13 17.51
C GLN A 55 -8.99 6.86 16.25
N PRO A 56 -9.41 8.11 16.00
CA PRO A 56 -8.94 8.85 14.83
C PRO A 56 -7.40 8.90 14.77
N GLY A 57 -6.81 8.35 13.70
CA GLY A 57 -5.37 8.25 13.51
C GLY A 57 -4.73 6.92 13.93
N VAL A 58 -5.49 5.99 14.51
CA VAL A 58 -5.05 4.64 14.89
C VAL A 58 -5.98 3.58 14.29
N TRP A 59 -5.42 2.69 13.49
CA TRP A 59 -6.13 1.58 12.86
C TRP A 59 -5.54 0.23 13.29
N LEU A 60 -6.36 -0.82 13.22
CA LEU A 60 -5.88 -2.20 13.32
C LEU A 60 -5.94 -2.86 11.95
N LEU A 61 -4.93 -3.68 11.68
CA LEU A 61 -4.90 -4.61 10.56
C LEU A 61 -4.80 -6.03 11.12
N ASN A 62 -5.87 -6.80 11.00
CA ASN A 62 -5.79 -8.24 11.18
C ASN A 62 -5.30 -8.85 9.87
N PRO A 63 -4.08 -9.43 9.81
CA PRO A 63 -3.51 -9.96 8.58
C PRO A 63 -4.22 -11.22 8.06
N GLY A 64 -5.24 -11.70 8.80
CA GLY A 64 -5.98 -12.90 8.46
C GLY A 64 -5.17 -14.17 8.74
N ARG A 65 -5.68 -15.30 8.26
CA ARG A 65 -4.96 -16.59 8.26
C ARG A 65 -4.90 -17.07 6.83
N GLY A 66 -3.71 -17.21 6.25
CA GLY A 66 -3.55 -17.78 4.91
C GLY A 66 -3.97 -19.26 4.84
N GLY A 67 -4.26 -19.75 3.64
CA GLY A 67 -4.57 -21.15 3.36
C GLY A 67 -6.00 -21.40 2.87
N PRO A 68 -6.40 -22.67 2.66
CA PRO A 68 -7.70 -23.03 2.05
C PRO A 68 -8.94 -22.64 2.87
N ALA A 69 -8.77 -22.40 4.17
CA ALA A 69 -9.81 -21.93 5.08
C ALA A 69 -9.72 -20.40 5.33
N GLY A 70 -9.00 -19.69 4.46
CA GLY A 70 -8.39 -18.40 4.80
C GLY A 70 -9.38 -17.35 5.26
N VAL A 71 -9.03 -16.69 6.36
CA VAL A 71 -9.71 -15.47 6.80
C VAL A 71 -9.04 -14.33 6.06
N ASP A 72 -9.81 -13.56 5.31
CA ASP A 72 -9.32 -12.38 4.59
C ASP A 72 -8.72 -11.35 5.55
N GLU A 73 -7.83 -10.51 5.03
CA GLU A 73 -7.34 -9.35 5.77
C GLU A 73 -8.50 -8.45 6.18
N GLN A 74 -8.46 -7.93 7.41
CA GLN A 74 -9.51 -7.07 7.94
C GLN A 74 -8.91 -5.79 8.52
N TRP A 75 -9.33 -4.66 7.99
CA TRP A 75 -9.05 -3.33 8.52
C TRP A 75 -10.11 -2.93 9.54
N ILE A 76 -9.67 -2.36 10.65
CA ILE A 76 -10.54 -1.89 11.73
C ILE A 76 -10.15 -0.46 12.07
N GLY A 77 -11.11 0.44 11.94
CA GLY A 77 -11.00 1.86 12.26
C GLY A 77 -12.29 2.36 12.90
N VAL A 78 -12.34 3.66 13.17
CA VAL A 78 -13.52 4.31 13.78
C VAL A 78 -14.81 4.12 12.97
N GLU A 79 -14.67 3.89 11.67
CA GLU A 79 -15.77 3.65 10.74
C GLU A 79 -16.47 2.30 10.93
N ASN A 80 -15.78 1.29 11.46
CA ASN A 80 -16.27 -0.09 11.56
C ASN A 80 -15.93 -0.79 12.89
N GLU A 81 -15.40 -0.07 13.89
CA GLU A 81 -14.96 -0.62 15.18
C GLU A 81 -16.05 -1.43 15.92
N THR A 82 -17.32 -1.08 15.72
CA THR A 82 -18.46 -1.74 16.37
C THR A 82 -18.91 -3.03 15.70
N GLU A 83 -18.46 -3.32 14.47
CA GLU A 83 -18.98 -4.48 13.70
C GLU A 83 -18.66 -5.82 14.38
N ARG A 84 -17.52 -5.91 15.07
CA ARG A 84 -17.04 -7.16 15.68
C ARG A 84 -17.50 -7.33 17.13
N LEU A 85 -17.31 -6.30 17.96
CA LEU A 85 -17.58 -6.37 19.40
C LEU A 85 -18.88 -5.67 19.82
N GLY A 86 -19.54 -4.93 18.93
CA GLY A 86 -20.76 -4.17 19.25
C GLY A 86 -20.54 -2.92 20.11
N VAL A 87 -19.28 -2.63 20.46
CA VAL A 87 -18.86 -1.47 21.26
C VAL A 87 -17.78 -0.68 20.54
N THR A 88 -17.69 0.60 20.86
CA THR A 88 -16.61 1.49 20.40
C THR A 88 -15.35 1.25 21.22
N GLY A 89 -14.17 1.61 20.70
CA GLY A 89 -12.87 1.35 21.32
C GLY A 89 -12.82 1.75 22.80
N ARG A 90 -13.40 2.90 23.14
CA ARG A 90 -13.50 3.42 24.52
C ARG A 90 -14.19 2.48 25.53
N PHE A 91 -15.00 1.54 25.08
CA PHE A 91 -15.79 0.61 25.92
C PHE A 91 -15.36 -0.85 25.77
N VAL A 92 -14.32 -1.14 24.98
CA VAL A 92 -13.83 -2.52 24.77
C VAL A 92 -13.40 -3.15 26.09
N THR A 93 -12.64 -2.44 26.92
CA THR A 93 -12.21 -2.93 28.24
C THR A 93 -13.39 -3.15 29.18
N ASP A 94 -14.38 -2.26 29.17
CA ASP A 94 -15.62 -2.43 29.96
C ASP A 94 -16.42 -3.65 29.51
N TYR A 95 -16.50 -3.88 28.19
CA TYR A 95 -17.17 -5.04 27.61
C TYR A 95 -16.49 -6.35 28.01
N LEU A 96 -15.17 -6.44 27.84
CA LEU A 96 -14.39 -7.62 28.20
C LEU A 96 -14.40 -7.85 29.72
N ALA A 97 -14.43 -6.79 30.54
CA ALA A 97 -14.56 -6.92 31.99
C ALA A 97 -15.88 -7.55 32.44
N LEU A 98 -16.97 -7.35 31.67
CA LEU A 98 -18.28 -7.92 31.96
C LEU A 98 -18.41 -9.35 31.43
N VAL A 99 -18.00 -9.58 30.18
CA VAL A 99 -18.16 -10.86 29.49
C VAL A 99 -17.10 -11.87 29.93
N GLY A 100 -15.89 -11.41 30.23
CA GLY A 100 -14.71 -12.22 30.42
C GLY A 100 -14.04 -12.61 29.11
N ASP A 101 -12.87 -13.21 29.23
CA ASP A 101 -12.10 -13.78 28.13
C ASP A 101 -11.51 -15.12 28.55
N SER A 102 -11.98 -16.19 27.91
CA SER A 102 -11.45 -17.53 28.18
C SER A 102 -10.04 -17.74 27.64
N SER A 103 -9.61 -16.95 26.65
CA SER A 103 -8.29 -17.08 26.02
C SER A 103 -7.21 -16.62 27.01
N ASP A 104 -7.44 -15.47 27.63
CA ASP A 104 -6.54 -14.83 28.61
C ASP A 104 -6.95 -15.09 30.06
N ASN A 105 -7.83 -16.08 30.27
CA ASN A 105 -8.30 -16.50 31.59
C ASN A 105 -8.88 -15.35 32.43
N VAL A 106 -9.48 -14.36 31.76
CA VAL A 106 -10.17 -13.23 32.37
C VAL A 106 -11.56 -13.69 32.80
N PRO A 107 -11.89 -13.65 34.10
CA PRO A 107 -13.08 -14.33 34.63
C PRO A 107 -14.39 -13.64 34.25
N GLY A 108 -14.37 -12.32 34.06
CA GLY A 108 -15.57 -11.52 33.82
C GLY A 108 -16.58 -11.60 34.97
N VAL A 109 -17.84 -11.29 34.68
CA VAL A 109 -18.96 -11.40 35.63
C VAL A 109 -19.81 -12.60 35.28
N LYS A 110 -19.72 -13.66 36.09
CA LYS A 110 -20.51 -14.88 35.85
C LYS A 110 -22.00 -14.56 35.82
N GLY A 111 -22.65 -14.88 34.71
CA GLY A 111 -24.07 -14.62 34.49
C GLY A 111 -24.38 -13.42 33.61
N ILE A 112 -23.36 -12.68 33.16
CA ILE A 112 -23.45 -11.65 32.13
C ILE A 112 -22.76 -12.19 30.88
N GLY A 113 -23.49 -12.24 29.76
CA GLY A 113 -22.92 -12.58 28.46
C GLY A 113 -22.96 -11.39 27.51
N GLU A 114 -22.44 -11.57 26.31
CA GLU A 114 -22.26 -10.52 25.28
C GLU A 114 -23.48 -9.59 25.14
N LYS A 115 -24.67 -10.16 24.90
CA LYS A 115 -25.91 -9.37 24.71
C LYS A 115 -26.25 -8.49 25.91
N THR A 116 -26.05 -9.01 27.12
CA THR A 116 -26.34 -8.28 28.36
C THR A 116 -25.28 -7.22 28.62
N ALA A 117 -24.00 -7.51 28.36
CA ALA A 117 -22.93 -6.52 28.47
C ALA A 117 -23.16 -5.34 27.52
N LEU A 118 -23.52 -5.61 26.26
CA LEU A 118 -23.87 -4.58 25.28
C LEU A 118 -25.02 -3.69 25.74
N GLU A 119 -26.11 -4.30 26.21
CA GLU A 119 -27.27 -3.56 26.72
C GLU A 119 -26.91 -2.68 27.93
N LEU A 120 -26.10 -3.19 28.86
CA LEU A 120 -25.64 -2.44 30.03
C LEU A 120 -24.76 -1.25 29.62
N ILE A 121 -23.82 -1.45 28.70
CA ILE A 121 -22.93 -0.38 28.22
C ILE A 121 -23.72 0.69 27.46
N GLN A 122 -24.65 0.28 26.59
CA GLN A 122 -25.51 1.21 25.86
C GLN A 122 -26.41 2.04 26.80
N THR A 123 -26.86 1.45 27.90
CA THR A 123 -27.81 2.10 28.83
C THR A 123 -27.10 2.98 29.85
N TYR A 124 -25.98 2.51 30.41
CA TYR A 124 -25.36 3.12 31.59
C TYR A 124 -23.96 3.69 31.34
N GLY A 125 -23.30 3.33 30.23
CA GLY A 125 -21.93 3.76 29.92
C GLY A 125 -20.87 2.75 30.39
N GLY A 126 -19.77 3.24 30.96
CA GLY A 126 -18.62 2.40 31.33
C GLY A 126 -18.88 1.52 32.57
N LEU A 127 -17.92 0.66 32.89
CA LEU A 127 -18.06 -0.30 33.99
C LEU A 127 -18.34 0.38 35.33
N GLU A 128 -17.61 1.45 35.66
CA GLU A 128 -17.82 2.15 36.95
C GLU A 128 -19.22 2.78 37.05
N ASP A 129 -19.75 3.30 35.94
CA ASP A 129 -21.11 3.81 35.87
C ASP A 129 -22.16 2.71 36.06
N ILE A 130 -21.91 1.53 35.48
CA ILE A 130 -22.76 0.33 35.63
C ILE A 130 -22.73 -0.14 37.09
N LEU A 131 -21.54 -0.23 37.69
CA LEU A 131 -21.37 -0.68 39.06
C LEU A 131 -22.00 0.30 40.07
N ALA A 132 -21.85 1.61 39.87
CA ALA A 132 -22.45 2.63 40.72
C ALA A 132 -24.00 2.60 40.67
N ARG A 133 -24.58 2.16 39.56
CA ARG A 133 -26.03 2.07 39.35
C ARG A 133 -26.57 0.65 39.43
N ALA A 134 -25.76 -0.32 39.87
CA ALA A 134 -26.08 -1.74 39.80
C ALA A 134 -27.44 -2.06 40.45
N GLU A 135 -27.77 -1.44 41.58
CA GLU A 135 -29.05 -1.62 42.29
C GLU A 135 -30.28 -1.21 41.47
N THR A 136 -30.13 -0.26 40.55
CA THR A 136 -31.22 0.27 39.70
C THR A 136 -31.49 -0.57 38.45
N ILE A 137 -30.67 -1.58 38.18
CA ILE A 137 -30.82 -2.44 37.00
C ILE A 137 -32.11 -3.25 37.12
N SER A 138 -32.98 -3.14 36.11
CA SER A 138 -34.32 -3.74 36.09
C SER A 138 -34.27 -5.28 36.09
N LYS A 139 -33.32 -5.86 35.37
CA LYS A 139 -33.15 -7.31 35.26
C LYS A 139 -32.51 -7.88 36.52
N LYS A 140 -33.25 -8.76 37.20
CA LYS A 140 -32.83 -9.40 38.47
C LYS A 140 -31.48 -10.10 38.38
N ARG A 141 -31.28 -10.96 37.38
CA ARG A 141 -30.08 -11.81 37.26
C ARG A 141 -28.78 -11.00 37.02
N PRO A 142 -28.72 -10.07 36.05
CA PRO A 142 -27.54 -9.20 35.90
C PRO A 142 -27.28 -8.33 37.12
N ARG A 143 -28.32 -7.79 37.77
CA ARG A 143 -28.20 -7.00 39.00
C ARG A 143 -27.53 -7.80 40.13
N GLU A 144 -28.05 -8.98 40.44
CA GLU A 144 -27.50 -9.85 41.49
C GLU A 144 -26.07 -10.30 41.16
N ALA A 145 -25.78 -10.59 39.88
CA ALA A 145 -24.45 -10.97 39.44
C ALA A 145 -23.42 -9.84 39.62
N LEU A 146 -23.77 -8.60 39.26
CA LEU A 146 -22.91 -7.43 39.45
C LEU A 146 -22.66 -7.15 40.93
N LEU A 147 -23.71 -7.10 41.74
CA LEU A 147 -23.60 -6.81 43.18
C LEU A 147 -22.74 -7.86 43.91
N ALA A 148 -22.80 -9.13 43.50
CA ALA A 148 -22.03 -10.20 44.10
C ALA A 148 -20.56 -10.29 43.60
N GLN A 149 -20.24 -9.69 42.45
CA GLN A 149 -18.95 -9.87 41.77
C GLN A 149 -18.31 -8.54 41.33
N MET A 150 -18.60 -7.44 42.05
CA MET A 150 -18.10 -6.11 41.71
C MET A 150 -16.57 -6.07 41.62
N ASP A 151 -15.88 -6.69 42.59
CA ASP A 151 -14.42 -6.70 42.64
C ASP A 151 -13.81 -7.53 41.51
N ASN A 152 -14.47 -8.63 41.11
CA ASN A 152 -14.03 -9.43 39.97
C ASN A 152 -14.19 -8.67 38.65
N ALA A 153 -15.24 -7.85 38.51
CA ALA A 153 -15.42 -7.02 37.33
C ALA A 153 -14.31 -5.97 37.21
N ARG A 154 -13.95 -5.32 38.32
CA ARG A 154 -12.84 -4.35 38.37
C ARG A 154 -11.50 -5.00 38.07
N LEU A 155 -11.23 -6.16 38.69
CA LEU A 155 -10.02 -6.93 38.40
C LEU A 155 -9.98 -7.34 36.92
N SER A 156 -11.09 -7.81 36.36
CA SER A 156 -11.16 -8.18 34.94
C SER A 156 -10.86 -6.99 34.04
N LYS A 157 -11.35 -5.79 34.39
CA LYS A 157 -11.03 -4.56 33.67
C LYS A 157 -9.54 -4.23 33.74
N GLU A 158 -8.92 -4.35 34.92
CA GLU A 158 -7.48 -4.13 35.08
C GLU A 158 -6.66 -5.09 34.22
N LEU A 159 -7.03 -6.37 34.18
CA LEU A 159 -6.31 -7.40 33.43
C LEU A 159 -6.36 -7.20 31.89
N VAL A 160 -7.49 -6.74 31.35
CA VAL A 160 -7.66 -6.51 29.89
C VAL A 160 -7.21 -5.13 29.42
N THR A 161 -6.84 -4.25 30.35
CA THR A 161 -6.46 -2.88 30.00
C THR A 161 -4.99 -2.86 29.59
N ILE A 162 -4.73 -2.51 28.33
CA ILE A 162 -3.38 -2.31 27.82
C ILE A 162 -2.79 -1.06 28.47
N ARG A 163 -1.59 -1.18 29.05
CA ARG A 163 -0.86 -0.05 29.60
C ARG A 163 -0.27 0.76 28.47
N THR A 164 -0.43 2.08 28.55
CA THR A 164 -0.04 3.01 27.48
C THR A 164 0.93 4.09 27.95
N ASP A 165 1.47 3.93 29.15
CA ASP A 165 2.29 4.89 29.87
C ASP A 165 3.67 4.32 30.27
N LEU A 166 4.19 3.36 29.49
CA LEU A 166 5.52 2.80 29.72
C LEU A 166 6.61 3.86 29.52
N ASP A 167 7.69 3.77 30.32
CA ASP A 167 8.87 4.64 30.23
C ASP A 167 9.78 4.23 29.05
N ILE A 168 9.24 4.37 27.85
CA ILE A 168 9.91 4.15 26.58
C ILE A 168 9.66 5.33 25.65
N SER A 169 10.60 5.62 24.76
CA SER A 169 10.45 6.69 23.78
C SER A 169 10.38 6.14 22.36
N LEU A 170 9.39 6.57 21.60
CA LEU A 170 9.35 6.33 20.16
C LEU A 170 10.51 7.05 19.46
N ASP A 171 11.47 6.29 18.96
CA ASP A 171 12.60 6.77 18.14
C ASP A 171 12.33 6.41 16.68
N LEU A 172 11.89 7.40 15.89
CA LEU A 172 11.55 7.19 14.49
C LEU A 172 12.78 6.98 13.61
N ASP A 173 13.94 7.52 14.00
CA ASP A 173 15.17 7.38 13.22
C ASP A 173 15.70 5.94 13.35
N ALA A 174 15.63 5.35 14.54
CA ALA A 174 15.94 3.94 14.76
C ALA A 174 14.92 2.98 14.13
N LEU A 175 13.67 3.43 13.92
CA LEU A 175 12.60 2.64 13.32
C LEU A 175 12.44 2.82 11.81
N HIS A 176 13.38 3.52 11.17
CA HIS A 176 13.33 3.74 9.73
C HIS A 176 13.45 2.41 8.97
N VAL A 177 12.64 2.24 7.92
CA VAL A 177 12.67 1.03 7.09
C VAL A 177 14.01 0.91 6.37
N GLN A 178 14.65 -0.25 6.47
CA GLN A 178 15.92 -0.55 5.82
C GLN A 178 15.79 -1.71 4.85
N SER A 179 16.64 -1.73 3.84
CA SER A 179 16.74 -2.87 2.92
C SER A 179 17.26 -4.11 3.65
N PRO A 180 16.66 -5.30 3.48
CA PRO A 180 17.13 -6.54 4.12
C PRO A 180 18.56 -6.95 3.73
N ASP A 181 19.26 -7.63 4.63
CA ASP A 181 20.50 -8.36 4.33
C ASP A 181 20.16 -9.66 3.57
N ARG A 182 20.16 -9.56 2.24
CA ARG A 182 19.78 -10.66 1.33
C ARG A 182 20.73 -11.84 1.40
N ALA A 183 22.03 -11.60 1.59
CA ALA A 183 23.01 -12.67 1.71
C ALA A 183 22.74 -13.50 2.98
N ARG A 184 22.54 -12.83 4.11
CA ARG A 184 22.19 -13.49 5.37
C ARG A 184 20.83 -14.19 5.31
N LEU A 185 19.82 -13.59 4.68
CA LEU A 185 18.52 -14.22 4.48
C LEU A 185 18.60 -15.49 3.65
N ARG A 186 19.36 -15.48 2.55
CA ARG A 186 19.57 -16.68 1.73
C ARG A 186 20.20 -17.80 2.56
N ASP A 187 21.26 -17.50 3.31
CA ASP A 187 21.97 -18.50 4.10
C ASP A 187 21.07 -19.09 5.19
N LEU A 188 20.27 -18.24 5.87
CA LEU A 188 19.24 -18.68 6.83
C LEU A 188 18.15 -19.53 6.17
N PHE A 189 17.65 -19.14 4.99
CA PHE A 189 16.61 -19.91 4.28
C PHE A 189 17.12 -21.26 3.77
N VAL A 190 18.40 -21.36 3.39
CA VAL A 190 19.00 -22.66 3.06
C VAL A 190 19.11 -23.54 4.29
N GLU A 191 19.57 -23.00 5.43
CA GLU A 191 19.67 -23.73 6.70
C GLU A 191 18.29 -24.22 7.18
N LEU A 192 17.24 -23.41 6.99
CA LEU A 192 15.86 -23.72 7.37
C LEU A 192 15.10 -24.52 6.29
N GLU A 193 15.76 -24.92 5.19
CA GLU A 193 15.17 -25.65 4.06
C GLU A 193 14.00 -24.92 3.35
N PHE A 194 13.92 -23.59 3.45
CA PHE A 194 12.95 -22.75 2.75
C PHE A 194 13.40 -22.46 1.32
N HIS A 195 13.56 -23.51 0.51
CA HIS A 195 14.18 -23.45 -0.82
C HIS A 195 13.56 -22.42 -1.77
N SER A 196 12.23 -22.23 -1.73
CA SER A 196 11.54 -21.22 -2.54
C SER A 196 11.92 -19.79 -2.13
N LEU A 197 12.02 -19.53 -0.82
CA LEU A 197 12.42 -18.22 -0.29
C LEU A 197 13.93 -17.97 -0.49
N ALA A 198 14.76 -19.01 -0.37
CA ALA A 198 16.19 -18.93 -0.68
C ALA A 198 16.43 -18.54 -2.14
N LYS A 199 15.67 -19.13 -3.07
CA LYS A 199 15.73 -18.78 -4.50
C LYS A 199 15.26 -17.35 -4.76
N ALA A 200 14.17 -16.91 -4.13
CA ALA A 200 13.67 -15.54 -4.26
C ALA A 200 14.67 -14.50 -3.73
N ALA A 201 15.28 -14.77 -2.57
CA ALA A 201 16.30 -13.90 -1.98
C ALA A 201 17.54 -13.74 -2.88
N ALA A 202 17.90 -14.78 -3.66
CA ALA A 202 18.99 -14.72 -4.62
C ALA A 202 18.64 -13.98 -5.92
N ALA A 203 17.40 -14.14 -6.42
CA ALA A 203 16.93 -13.47 -7.64
C ALA A 203 16.78 -11.95 -7.46
N ASP A 204 16.35 -11.52 -6.27
CA ASP A 204 16.25 -10.10 -5.91
C ASP A 204 17.62 -9.40 -5.79
N ASP A 205 18.70 -10.13 -5.52
CA ASP A 205 20.07 -9.58 -5.43
C ASP A 205 20.60 -9.19 -6.82
N GLU A 206 20.30 -10.00 -7.84
CA GLU A 206 20.56 -9.68 -9.26
C GLU A 206 19.65 -8.54 -9.77
N GLY A 207 18.40 -8.47 -9.27
CA GLY A 207 17.46 -7.37 -9.56
C GLY A 207 17.79 -6.05 -8.86
N ALA A 208 18.35 -6.09 -7.64
CA ALA A 208 18.81 -4.93 -6.89
C ALA A 208 20.11 -4.35 -7.47
N ALA A 209 20.99 -5.21 -7.99
CA ALA A 209 22.12 -4.79 -8.81
C ALA A 209 21.65 -4.08 -10.09
N ALA A 210 20.54 -4.52 -10.70
CA ALA A 210 19.91 -3.84 -11.82
C ALA A 210 19.23 -2.51 -11.43
N SER A 211 18.63 -2.41 -10.25
CA SER A 211 18.04 -1.17 -9.71
C SER A 211 19.10 -0.12 -9.34
N SER A 212 20.25 -0.52 -8.81
CA SER A 212 21.36 0.40 -8.50
C SER A 212 21.97 1.05 -9.77
N LEU A 213 21.89 0.37 -10.93
CA LEU A 213 22.23 0.94 -12.24
C LEU A 213 21.29 2.08 -12.66
N VAL A 214 20.08 2.18 -12.11
CA VAL A 214 19.07 3.21 -12.40
C VAL A 214 19.25 4.47 -11.54
N SER A 215 20.14 4.45 -10.54
CA SER A 215 20.50 5.67 -9.78
C SER A 215 21.36 6.68 -10.56
N ARG A 216 21.66 6.40 -11.84
CA ARG A 216 22.28 7.38 -12.74
C ARG A 216 21.32 8.54 -12.94
N GLN A 217 21.81 9.75 -12.70
CA GLN A 217 21.14 11.04 -12.91
C GLN A 217 20.26 11.00 -14.17
N ALA A 218 18.94 10.84 -13.97
CA ALA A 218 18.02 10.57 -15.07
C ALA A 218 17.80 11.84 -15.90
N ARG A 219 18.07 11.73 -17.21
CA ARG A 219 17.91 12.79 -18.19
C ARG A 219 16.58 12.58 -18.92
N TYR A 220 15.52 13.10 -18.32
CA TYR A 220 14.20 13.13 -18.93
C TYR A 220 13.96 14.44 -19.66
N ARG A 221 13.61 14.36 -20.95
CA ARG A 221 13.39 15.55 -21.78
C ARG A 221 12.09 15.46 -22.56
N SER A 222 11.30 16.54 -22.52
CA SER A 222 10.18 16.70 -23.44
C SER A 222 10.66 17.26 -24.78
N VAL A 223 10.26 16.63 -25.86
CA VAL A 223 10.64 16.92 -27.25
C VAL A 223 9.47 17.59 -27.94
N LYS A 224 9.53 18.92 -28.07
CA LYS A 224 8.40 19.76 -28.52
C LYS A 224 8.63 20.40 -29.89
N SER A 225 9.74 20.08 -30.54
CA SER A 225 10.12 20.62 -31.84
C SER A 225 10.57 19.51 -32.79
N VAL A 226 10.34 19.68 -34.10
CA VAL A 226 10.76 18.71 -35.12
C VAL A 226 12.29 18.52 -35.11
N ALA A 227 13.05 19.61 -34.93
CA ALA A 227 14.51 19.54 -34.84
C ALA A 227 15.00 18.66 -33.66
N ASP A 228 14.31 18.73 -32.51
CA ASP A 228 14.63 17.85 -31.38
C ASP A 228 14.25 16.39 -31.66
N VAL A 229 13.18 16.13 -32.45
CA VAL A 229 12.82 14.75 -32.86
C VAL A 229 13.93 14.14 -33.70
N GLU A 230 14.50 14.87 -34.66
CA GLU A 230 15.61 14.37 -35.48
C GLU A 230 16.83 14.00 -34.63
N MET A 231 17.14 14.80 -33.61
CA MET A 231 18.21 14.50 -32.67
C MET A 231 17.96 13.19 -31.89
N VAL A 232 16.73 12.99 -31.40
CA VAL A 232 16.36 11.75 -30.70
C VAL A 232 16.40 10.54 -31.63
N VAL A 233 15.92 10.68 -32.87
CA VAL A 233 15.96 9.61 -33.88
C VAL A 233 17.41 9.23 -34.21
N ALA A 234 18.29 10.21 -34.43
CA ALA A 234 19.71 9.96 -34.67
C ALA A 234 20.36 9.24 -33.49
N ARG A 235 20.02 9.66 -32.26
CA ARG A 235 20.50 9.00 -31.03
C ARG A 235 20.02 7.56 -30.93
N ALA A 236 18.73 7.30 -31.12
CA ALA A 236 18.16 5.94 -31.10
C ALA A 236 18.79 5.04 -32.17
N ARG A 237 19.03 5.57 -33.37
CA ARG A 237 19.73 4.84 -34.45
C ARG A 237 21.17 4.51 -34.08
N SER A 238 21.90 5.42 -33.42
CA SER A 238 23.28 5.16 -32.99
C SER A 238 23.38 4.03 -31.96
N VAL A 239 22.35 3.85 -31.14
CA VAL A 239 22.29 2.80 -30.11
C VAL A 239 21.79 1.47 -30.68
N GLY A 240 20.99 1.50 -31.74
CA GLY A 240 20.46 0.30 -32.41
C GLY A 240 19.28 -0.37 -31.69
N ARG A 241 18.82 0.21 -30.57
CA ARG A 241 17.65 -0.24 -29.82
C ARG A 241 16.90 0.93 -29.19
N VAL A 242 15.61 0.75 -28.96
CA VAL A 242 14.77 1.72 -28.27
C VAL A 242 13.68 1.01 -27.48
N ALA A 243 13.47 1.44 -26.24
CA ALA A 243 12.26 1.12 -25.49
C ALA A 243 11.21 2.20 -25.75
N PHE A 244 9.97 1.80 -26.01
CA PHE A 244 8.89 2.75 -26.28
C PHE A 244 7.62 2.42 -25.51
N ASP A 245 6.82 3.45 -25.29
CA ASP A 245 5.53 3.39 -24.59
C ASP A 245 4.58 4.45 -25.17
N THR A 246 3.28 4.18 -25.15
CA THR A 246 2.26 5.11 -25.65
C THR A 246 1.33 5.62 -24.56
N GLU A 247 1.21 6.94 -24.48
CA GLU A 247 0.21 7.59 -23.64
C GLU A 247 -1.07 7.78 -24.43
N THR A 248 -2.20 7.32 -23.89
CA THR A 248 -3.47 7.32 -24.61
C THR A 248 -4.64 7.81 -23.77
N MET A 249 -5.69 8.28 -24.44
CA MET A 249 -7.02 8.46 -23.87
C MET A 249 -8.00 7.53 -24.58
N LEU A 250 -9.08 7.14 -23.91
CA LEU A 250 -10.16 6.43 -24.58
C LEU A 250 -11.03 7.41 -25.38
N GLU A 251 -11.53 6.95 -26.52
CA GLU A 251 -12.56 7.67 -27.28
C GLU A 251 -13.80 7.93 -26.40
N PRO A 252 -14.45 9.10 -26.53
CA PRO A 252 -15.71 9.36 -25.85
C PRO A 252 -16.76 8.26 -26.14
N GLY A 253 -17.32 7.66 -25.10
CA GLY A 253 -18.30 6.57 -25.21
C GLY A 253 -17.69 5.18 -25.43
N ALA A 254 -16.37 5.01 -25.31
CA ALA A 254 -15.77 3.69 -25.17
C ALA A 254 -16.15 3.04 -23.82
N PRO A 255 -16.32 1.71 -23.76
CA PRO A 255 -16.41 1.00 -22.48
C PRO A 255 -15.14 1.27 -21.68
N GLY A 256 -15.24 1.43 -20.36
CA GLY A 256 -14.13 1.83 -19.46
C GLY A 256 -12.98 0.81 -19.32
N SER A 257 -12.82 -0.10 -20.27
CA SER A 257 -11.74 -1.09 -20.35
C SER A 257 -10.63 -0.62 -21.29
N VAL A 258 -9.41 -1.11 -21.06
CA VAL A 258 -8.25 -0.90 -21.93
C VAL A 258 -8.51 -1.53 -23.32
N ASP A 259 -8.72 -0.70 -24.35
CA ASP A 259 -8.91 -1.15 -25.74
C ASP A 259 -8.01 -0.33 -26.69
N PRO A 260 -6.95 -0.94 -27.28
CA PRO A 260 -6.04 -0.22 -28.17
C PRO A 260 -6.71 0.21 -29.48
N LEU A 261 -7.81 -0.42 -29.89
CA LEU A 261 -8.54 -0.07 -31.12
C LEU A 261 -9.41 1.18 -30.96
N ARG A 262 -9.66 1.59 -29.71
CA ARG A 262 -10.45 2.79 -29.35
C ARG A 262 -9.63 3.79 -28.53
N ALA A 263 -8.31 3.63 -28.52
CA ALA A 263 -7.37 4.50 -27.82
C ALA A 263 -6.85 5.61 -28.74
N ILE A 264 -7.02 6.86 -28.32
CA ILE A 264 -6.49 8.07 -28.97
C ILE A 264 -5.08 8.29 -28.43
N LEU A 265 -4.07 8.27 -29.31
CA LEU A 265 -2.69 8.57 -28.93
C LEU A 265 -2.56 10.03 -28.48
N VAL A 266 -1.97 10.25 -27.31
CA VAL A 266 -1.66 11.56 -26.72
C VAL A 266 -0.17 11.86 -26.78
N GLY A 267 0.68 10.85 -26.57
CA GLY A 267 2.12 11.00 -26.56
C GLY A 267 2.86 9.68 -26.78
N VAL A 268 4.12 9.77 -27.17
CA VAL A 268 5.03 8.62 -27.28
C VAL A 268 6.25 8.89 -26.42
N THR A 269 6.66 7.90 -25.63
CA THR A 269 7.92 7.94 -24.89
C THR A 269 8.94 7.06 -25.59
N LEU A 270 10.18 7.54 -25.72
CA LEU A 270 11.32 6.77 -26.21
C LEU A 270 12.44 6.79 -25.16
N CYS A 271 12.91 5.61 -24.77
CA CYS A 271 14.07 5.42 -23.91
C CYS A 271 15.17 4.71 -24.72
N VAL A 272 16.32 5.35 -24.86
CA VAL A 272 17.43 4.85 -25.68
C VAL A 272 18.49 4.13 -24.84
N GLU A 273 18.70 4.58 -23.61
CA GLU A 273 19.61 4.00 -22.63
C GLU A 273 19.03 4.16 -21.21
N PRO A 274 19.45 3.34 -20.23
CA PRO A 274 19.03 3.51 -18.85
C PRO A 274 19.26 4.94 -18.34
N GLY A 275 18.18 5.61 -17.94
CA GLY A 275 18.20 7.00 -17.48
C GLY A 275 18.23 8.07 -18.58
N GLU A 276 18.02 7.73 -19.86
CA GLU A 276 17.91 8.68 -20.97
C GLU A 276 16.57 8.46 -21.71
N SER A 277 15.56 9.29 -21.40
CA SER A 277 14.21 9.18 -21.98
C SER A 277 13.68 10.50 -22.52
N TYR A 278 12.92 10.37 -23.60
CA TYR A 278 12.35 11.47 -24.37
C TYR A 278 10.84 11.32 -24.47
N TYR A 279 10.10 12.36 -24.11
CA TYR A 279 8.64 12.41 -24.21
C TYR A 279 8.20 13.28 -25.39
N LEU A 280 7.45 12.70 -26.32
CA LEU A 280 6.96 13.34 -27.55
C LEU A 280 5.43 13.59 -27.42
N PRO A 281 4.99 14.83 -27.14
CA PRO A 281 3.57 15.17 -27.03
C PRO A 281 2.93 15.41 -28.40
N PHE A 282 1.73 14.87 -28.63
CA PHE A 282 0.97 15.04 -29.89
C PHE A 282 -0.40 15.69 -29.71
N ARG A 283 -1.13 15.35 -28.65
CA ARG A 283 -2.54 15.76 -28.48
C ARG A 283 -2.86 16.30 -27.08
N HIS A 284 -1.89 16.93 -26.43
CA HIS A 284 -2.17 17.63 -25.16
C HIS A 284 -3.10 18.81 -25.39
N THR A 285 -3.96 19.09 -24.43
CA THR A 285 -4.85 20.24 -24.45
C THR A 285 -4.64 21.07 -23.19
N VAL A 286 -4.93 22.37 -23.26
CA VAL A 286 -5.03 23.20 -22.06
C VAL A 286 -6.30 22.78 -21.32
N ALA A 287 -6.21 22.63 -20.00
CA ALA A 287 -7.39 22.38 -19.18
C ALA A 287 -8.39 23.55 -19.35
N GLY A 288 -9.58 23.26 -19.90
CA GLY A 288 -10.67 24.23 -19.95
C GLY A 288 -11.31 24.44 -18.58
N PRO A 289 -12.04 25.55 -18.35
CA PRO A 289 -12.79 25.73 -17.11
C PRO A 289 -13.92 24.69 -17.03
N ALA A 290 -13.70 23.62 -16.27
CA ALA A 290 -14.78 22.75 -15.86
C ALA A 290 -15.60 23.47 -14.79
N GLN A 291 -16.91 23.63 -15.01
CA GLN A 291 -17.83 23.87 -13.91
C GLN A 291 -17.63 22.75 -12.88
N THR A 292 -17.54 23.13 -11.62
CA THR A 292 -17.36 22.28 -10.43
C THR A 292 -16.00 21.58 -10.29
N ALA A 293 -14.97 22.35 -9.91
CA ALA A 293 -13.89 21.81 -9.09
C ALA A 293 -13.94 22.55 -7.74
N LEU A 294 -14.40 21.85 -6.70
CA LEU A 294 -14.25 22.26 -5.31
C LEU A 294 -12.74 22.36 -5.05
N ALA A 295 -12.20 23.58 -5.00
CA ALA A 295 -10.80 23.81 -4.71
C ALA A 295 -10.55 23.57 -3.22
N LEU A 296 -10.05 22.39 -2.87
CA LEU A 296 -9.41 22.13 -1.59
C LEU A 296 -7.91 22.00 -1.84
N THR A 297 -7.17 22.98 -1.33
CA THR A 297 -5.70 23.14 -1.24
C THR A 297 -4.97 23.87 -2.38
N ASP A 298 -4.47 25.07 -2.05
CA ASP A 298 -3.56 25.92 -2.83
C ASP A 298 -2.09 25.54 -2.57
N THR A 299 -1.65 24.37 -3.04
CA THR A 299 -0.21 24.06 -3.08
C THR A 299 0.20 23.44 -4.42
N PRO A 300 1.02 24.14 -5.23
CA PRO A 300 1.56 23.61 -6.47
C PRO A 300 2.89 22.90 -6.20
N SER A 301 2.85 21.65 -5.76
CA SER A 301 4.08 20.84 -5.59
C SER A 301 4.03 19.45 -6.22
N SER A 302 2.93 19.13 -6.91
CA SER A 302 2.88 17.93 -7.76
C SER A 302 3.26 18.29 -9.20
N VAL A 303 4.20 17.54 -9.79
CA VAL A 303 4.50 17.60 -11.24
C VAL A 303 3.22 17.30 -12.06
N ALA A 304 2.30 16.50 -11.52
CA ALA A 304 0.99 16.23 -12.12
C ALA A 304 -0.05 17.37 -11.90
N GLY A 305 0.25 18.35 -11.05
CA GLY A 305 -0.64 19.47 -10.70
C GLY A 305 -0.30 20.80 -11.39
N THR A 306 0.74 20.87 -12.21
CA THR A 306 1.09 22.11 -12.92
C THR A 306 0.09 22.33 -14.05
N ARG A 307 -0.98 23.11 -13.79
CA ARG A 307 -1.90 23.56 -14.84
C ARG A 307 -1.09 24.23 -15.96
N LEU A 308 -1.15 23.69 -17.18
CA LEU A 308 -0.54 24.31 -18.35
C LEU A 308 -1.17 25.70 -18.56
N GLN A 309 -0.41 26.76 -18.32
CA GLN A 309 -0.85 28.16 -18.50
C GLN A 309 -0.80 28.61 -19.98
N SER A 310 -0.17 27.82 -20.85
CA SER A 310 -0.01 28.10 -22.29
C SER A 310 -0.34 26.86 -23.13
N ALA A 311 -0.62 27.07 -24.42
CA ALA A 311 -0.84 25.98 -25.37
C ALA A 311 0.31 24.95 -25.28
N PRO A 312 0.01 23.66 -25.09
CA PRO A 312 1.05 22.65 -25.00
C PRO A 312 1.82 22.60 -26.32
N GLY A 313 3.15 22.54 -26.25
CA GLY A 313 4.01 22.40 -27.41
C GLY A 313 3.91 20.99 -28.01
N ASN A 314 2.77 20.69 -28.63
CA ASN A 314 2.54 19.46 -29.36
C ASN A 314 3.36 19.46 -30.65
N LEU A 315 3.90 18.28 -30.98
CA LEU A 315 4.45 18.00 -32.29
C LEU A 315 3.32 17.89 -33.34
N PRO A 316 3.65 18.04 -34.63
CA PRO A 316 2.74 17.70 -35.72
C PRO A 316 2.21 16.26 -35.62
N PRO A 317 1.09 15.92 -36.28
CA PRO A 317 0.59 14.54 -36.31
C PRO A 317 1.66 13.54 -36.76
N LEU A 318 1.66 12.32 -36.22
CA LEU A 318 2.64 11.29 -36.58
C LEU A 318 2.69 10.98 -38.08
N THR A 319 1.61 11.21 -38.82
CA THR A 319 1.51 11.03 -40.28
C THR A 319 2.09 12.18 -41.10
N SER A 320 2.47 13.29 -40.47
CA SER A 320 3.05 14.47 -41.13
C SER A 320 4.42 14.17 -41.76
N PRO A 321 4.78 14.78 -42.89
CA PRO A 321 6.10 14.60 -43.51
C PRO A 321 7.27 14.88 -42.57
N GLU A 322 7.12 15.86 -41.68
CA GLU A 322 8.13 16.30 -40.71
C GLU A 322 8.49 15.21 -39.69
N LEU A 323 7.59 14.27 -39.43
CA LEU A 323 7.81 13.14 -38.51
C LEU A 323 8.12 11.83 -39.23
N GLN A 324 8.40 11.87 -40.53
CA GLN A 324 8.89 10.71 -41.27
C GLN A 324 10.09 10.03 -40.59
N PRO A 325 11.12 10.73 -40.07
CA PRO A 325 12.26 10.08 -39.43
C PRO A 325 11.87 9.22 -38.21
N LEU A 326 10.90 9.68 -37.43
CA LEU A 326 10.39 8.94 -36.27
C LEU A 326 9.59 7.70 -36.69
N ARG A 327 8.75 7.82 -37.73
CA ARG A 327 8.05 6.66 -38.29
C ARG A 327 9.05 5.62 -38.78
N GLU A 328 10.01 6.04 -39.60
CA GLU A 328 11.03 5.15 -40.14
C GLU A 328 11.83 4.46 -39.04
N LEU A 329 12.16 5.14 -37.93
CA LEU A 329 12.80 4.50 -36.78
C LEU A 329 11.97 3.33 -36.21
N LEU A 330 10.67 3.56 -36.00
CA LEU A 330 9.74 2.57 -35.45
C LEU A 330 9.46 1.41 -36.44
N GLU A 331 9.51 1.67 -37.73
CA GLU A 331 9.28 0.68 -38.80
C GLU A 331 10.56 -0.05 -39.25
N ASP A 332 11.74 0.41 -38.83
CA ASP A 332 13.03 -0.18 -39.22
C ASP A 332 13.31 -1.51 -38.51
N ALA A 333 13.37 -2.62 -39.26
CA ALA A 333 13.67 -3.93 -38.69
C ALA A 333 15.08 -4.05 -38.09
N ALA A 334 16.03 -3.19 -38.47
CA ALA A 334 17.39 -3.20 -37.92
C ALA A 334 17.46 -2.65 -36.49
N ILE A 335 16.48 -1.84 -36.06
CA ILE A 335 16.42 -1.27 -34.72
C ILE A 335 15.57 -2.16 -33.83
N VAL A 336 16.14 -2.64 -32.72
CA VAL A 336 15.43 -3.47 -31.73
C VAL A 336 14.43 -2.64 -30.94
N LYS A 337 13.17 -3.09 -30.86
CA LYS A 337 12.12 -2.45 -30.06
C LYS A 337 11.84 -3.26 -28.81
N ILE A 338 11.75 -2.55 -27.69
CA ILE A 338 11.45 -3.08 -26.36
C ILE A 338 10.22 -2.35 -25.85
N ALA A 339 9.29 -3.04 -25.20
CA ALA A 339 8.11 -2.42 -24.63
C ALA A 339 7.63 -3.16 -23.37
N GLN A 340 6.66 -2.58 -22.67
CA GLN A 340 5.88 -3.22 -21.63
C GLN A 340 4.43 -3.21 -22.12
N ASN A 341 3.81 -4.38 -22.33
CA ASN A 341 2.54 -4.48 -23.06
C ASN A 341 2.63 -4.07 -24.54
N GLY A 342 3.72 -4.44 -25.22
CA GLY A 342 4.03 -3.94 -26.56
C GLY A 342 3.00 -4.27 -27.64
N LYS A 343 2.15 -5.29 -27.43
CA LYS A 343 1.00 -5.55 -28.31
C LYS A 343 0.01 -4.39 -28.29
N TYR A 344 -0.26 -3.82 -27.12
CA TYR A 344 -1.14 -2.66 -26.99
C TYR A 344 -0.56 -1.46 -27.74
N ASP A 345 0.68 -1.08 -27.42
CA ASP A 345 1.33 0.09 -28.04
C ASP A 345 1.48 -0.04 -29.55
N ALA A 346 1.84 -1.23 -30.04
CA ALA A 346 1.95 -1.48 -31.47
C ALA A 346 0.59 -1.34 -32.18
N LEU A 347 -0.52 -1.75 -31.54
CA LEU A 347 -1.86 -1.57 -32.08
C LEU A 347 -2.28 -0.09 -32.07
N VAL A 348 -1.95 0.67 -31.03
CA VAL A 348 -2.19 2.12 -30.96
C VAL A 348 -1.43 2.84 -32.08
N LEU A 349 -0.12 2.58 -32.22
CA LEU A 349 0.71 3.16 -33.29
C LEU A 349 0.24 2.75 -34.69
N ARG A 350 -0.33 1.55 -34.83
CA ARG A 350 -0.91 1.08 -36.09
C ARG A 350 -2.09 1.94 -36.53
N ARG A 351 -2.89 2.46 -35.60
CA ARG A 351 -3.99 3.40 -35.90
C ARG A 351 -3.47 4.74 -36.43
N GLU A 352 -2.27 5.13 -36.00
CA GLU A 352 -1.56 6.32 -36.49
C GLU A 352 -0.74 6.06 -37.76
N GLY A 353 -0.92 4.89 -38.40
CA GLY A 353 -0.28 4.52 -39.66
C GLY A 353 1.13 3.97 -39.54
N ILE A 354 1.60 3.62 -38.33
CA ILE A 354 2.96 3.12 -38.09
C ILE A 354 2.93 1.61 -37.87
N LYS A 355 3.72 0.86 -38.65
CA LYS A 355 3.92 -0.58 -38.44
C LYS A 355 5.20 -0.84 -37.67
N VAL A 356 5.10 -0.92 -36.35
CA VAL A 356 6.25 -1.28 -35.49
C VAL A 356 6.90 -2.58 -35.98
N ALA A 357 8.18 -2.51 -36.30
CA ALA A 357 9.00 -3.65 -36.72
C ALA A 357 10.01 -4.01 -35.62
N ASN A 358 10.36 -5.30 -35.54
CA ASN A 358 11.35 -5.83 -34.60
C ASN A 358 11.05 -5.51 -33.11
N LEU A 359 9.78 -5.68 -32.70
CA LEU A 359 9.41 -5.76 -31.28
C LEU A 359 9.97 -7.06 -30.69
N ALA A 360 11.21 -7.00 -30.22
CA ALA A 360 11.99 -8.18 -29.84
C ALA A 360 11.79 -8.59 -28.38
N PHE A 361 11.36 -7.67 -27.52
CA PHE A 361 11.22 -7.91 -26.09
C PHE A 361 10.01 -7.20 -25.49
N ASP A 362 9.21 -7.93 -24.73
CA ASP A 362 8.08 -7.43 -23.95
C ASP A 362 8.27 -7.83 -22.48
N THR A 363 8.37 -6.85 -21.59
CA THR A 363 8.63 -7.09 -20.17
C THR A 363 7.48 -7.82 -19.47
N MET A 364 6.22 -7.65 -19.91
CA MET A 364 5.09 -8.40 -19.34
C MET A 364 5.17 -9.87 -19.71
N VAL A 365 5.53 -10.18 -20.96
CA VAL A 365 5.73 -11.57 -21.41
C VAL A 365 6.93 -12.18 -20.69
N ALA A 366 8.03 -11.42 -20.55
CA ALA A 366 9.20 -11.89 -19.81
C ALA A 366 8.87 -12.19 -18.34
N SER A 367 8.13 -11.30 -17.66
CA SER A 367 7.65 -11.50 -16.29
C SER A 367 6.79 -12.77 -16.17
N TYR A 368 5.83 -12.96 -17.07
CA TYR A 368 4.96 -14.14 -17.08
C TYR A 368 5.74 -15.45 -17.28
N VAL A 369 6.75 -15.47 -18.16
CA VAL A 369 7.59 -16.67 -18.38
C VAL A 369 8.47 -16.97 -17.17
N LEU A 370 8.91 -15.94 -16.43
CA LEU A 370 9.73 -16.09 -15.24
C LEU A 370 8.93 -16.57 -14.01
N ASP A 371 7.71 -16.08 -13.83
CA ASP A 371 6.83 -16.43 -12.71
C ASP A 371 5.34 -16.42 -13.11
N PRO A 372 4.83 -17.51 -13.72
CA PRO A 372 3.46 -17.55 -14.23
C PRO A 372 2.38 -17.62 -13.14
N GLY A 373 2.77 -17.81 -11.87
CA GLY A 373 1.85 -17.92 -10.73
C GLY A 373 1.57 -16.59 -10.02
N ARG A 374 2.40 -15.57 -10.26
CA ARG A 374 2.24 -14.24 -9.67
C ARG A 374 1.25 -13.44 -10.50
N ARG A 375 0.14 -13.02 -9.89
CA ARG A 375 -0.78 -12.05 -10.52
C ARG A 375 -0.04 -10.72 -10.62
N SER A 376 0.28 -10.32 -11.85
CA SER A 376 0.88 -9.03 -12.22
C SER A 376 -0.12 -7.90 -12.15
#